data_AF-X1KQC7-F1
#
_entry.id   AF-X1KQC7-F1
#
_cell.length_a   1.000
_cell.length_b   1.000
_cell.length_c   1.000
_cell.angle_alpha   90.00
_cell.angle_beta   90.00
_cell.angle_gamma   90.00
#
_symmetry.space_group_name_H-M   'P 1'
#
loop_
_entity.id
_entity.type
_entity.pdbx_description
1 polymer ?
#
loop_
_entity_poly.entity_id
_entity_poly.type
_entity_poly.pdbx_seq_one_letter_code
_entity_poly.pdbx_strand_id
1 'polypeptide(L)' 'SSFQVSVVDYTCKYTTFGSQQVGDLVNLEVDIIAKYVEQLSQNGNRGITTDFLQEHGFLVG' A
#
# COMPACT_ATOMS: atom_id res chain seq x y z
N SER A 1 17.98 -4.09 -3.50
CA SER A 1 16.67 -4.67 -3.86
C SER A 1 16.21 -4.03 -5.16
N SER A 2 15.57 -4.78 -6.05
CA SER A 2 15.01 -4.28 -7.33
C SER A 2 13.61 -4.87 -7.52
N PHE A 3 12.80 -4.23 -8.37
CA PHE A 3 11.51 -4.76 -8.80
C PHE A 3 11.45 -4.77 -10.33
N GLN A 4 10.52 -5.54 -10.88
CA GLN A 4 10.31 -5.66 -12.32
C GLN A 4 8.83 -5.44 -12.63
N VAL A 5 8.56 -4.93 -13.82
CA VAL A 5 7.21 -4.73 -14.36
C VAL A 5 7.14 -5.31 -15.75
N SER A 6 5.96 -5.78 -16.15
CA SER A 6 5.68 -6.16 -17.53
C SER A 6 4.95 -5.01 -18.21
N VAL A 7 5.41 -4.61 -19.40
CA VAL A 7 4.81 -3.53 -20.18
C VAL A 7 4.33 -4.11 -21.51
N VAL A 8 3.05 -3.89 -21.84
CA VAL A 8 2.48 -4.33 -23.11
C VAL A 8 2.86 -3.38 -24.25
N ASP A 9 2.85 -3.89 -25.47
CA ASP A 9 3.27 -3.16 -26.68
C ASP A 9 2.58 -1.80 -26.86
N TYR A 10 1.27 -1.73 -26.59
CA TYR A 10 0.52 -0.46 -26.66
C TYR A 10 1.10 0.59 -25.70
N THR A 11 1.38 0.22 -24.45
CA THR A 11 1.97 1.13 -23.45
C THR A 11 3.37 1.56 -23.85
N CYS A 12 4.20 0.67 -24.40
CA CYS A 12 5.52 1.05 -24.92
C CYS A 12 5.42 2.07 -26.07
N LYS A 13 4.47 1.88 -26.99
CA LYS A 13 4.30 2.74 -28.17
C LYS A 13 3.73 4.12 -27.86
N TYR A 14 2.84 4.22 -26.86
CA TYR A 14 2.06 5.43 -26.59
C TYR A 14 2.43 6.13 -25.27
N THR A 15 3.58 5.78 -24.67
CA THR A 15 4.13 6.47 -23.50
C THR A 15 5.63 6.69 -23.68
N THR A 16 6.26 7.40 -22.75
CA THR A 16 7.72 7.61 -22.77
C THR A 16 8.53 6.34 -22.52
N PHE A 17 7.91 5.25 -22.06
CA PHE A 17 8.62 4.00 -21.76
C PHE A 17 9.27 3.37 -23.00
N GLY A 18 8.72 3.55 -24.20
CA GLY A 18 9.30 2.99 -25.43
C GLY A 18 10.66 3.57 -25.81
N SER A 19 11.01 4.76 -25.30
CA SER A 19 12.26 5.45 -25.62
C SER A 19 13.27 5.49 -24.46
N GLN A 20 12.91 4.97 -23.28
CA GLN A 20 13.79 4.95 -22.12
C GLN A 20 14.93 3.94 -22.29
N GLN A 21 16.10 4.30 -21.75
CA GLN A 21 17.31 3.51 -21.78
C GLN A 21 17.76 3.12 -20.38
N VAL A 22 18.65 2.13 -20.30
CA VAL A 22 19.26 1.73 -19.03
C VAL A 22 20.02 2.92 -18.43
N GLY A 23 19.64 3.29 -17.21
CA GLY A 23 20.21 4.43 -16.49
C GLY A 23 19.30 5.66 -16.47
N ASP A 24 18.24 5.70 -17.27
CA ASP A 24 17.26 6.78 -17.22
C ASP A 24 16.53 6.80 -15.87
N LEU A 25 16.35 8.00 -15.32
CA LEU A 25 15.56 8.19 -14.12
C LEU A 25 14.07 8.17 -14.46
N VAL A 26 13.29 7.59 -13.55
CA VAL A 26 11.83 7.55 -13.64
C VAL A 26 11.21 8.07 -12.36
N ASN A 27 10.02 8.65 -12.50
CA ASN A 27 9.21 8.99 -11.34
C ASN A 27 8.56 7.71 -10.80
N LEU A 28 8.72 7.46 -9.50
CA LEU A 28 8.04 6.37 -8.80
C LEU A 28 6.96 6.97 -7.92
N GLU A 29 5.71 6.59 -8.19
CA GLU A 29 4.55 6.96 -7.38
C GLU A 29 3.96 5.69 -6.77
N VAL A 30 3.63 5.75 -5.48
CA VAL A 30 2.99 4.65 -4.76
C VAL A 30 1.47 4.84 -4.86
N ASP A 31 0.74 3.75 -5.07
CA ASP A 31 -0.72 3.78 -5.06
C ASP A 31 -1.26 4.28 -3.71
N ILE A 32 -2.20 5.22 -3.75
CA ILE A 32 -2.83 5.77 -2.56
C ILE A 32 -3.56 4.71 -1.73
N ILE A 33 -4.05 3.63 -2.35
CA ILE A 33 -4.65 2.50 -1.66
C ILE A 33 -3.63 1.84 -0.73
N ALA A 34 -2.37 1.72 -1.15
CA ALA A 34 -1.31 1.13 -0.32
C ALA A 34 -1.11 1.94 0.97
N LYS A 35 -1.17 3.28 0.88
CA LYS A 35 -1.12 4.17 2.04
C LYS A 35 -2.29 3.93 3.01
N TYR A 36 -3.49 3.74 2.49
CA TYR A 36 -4.66 3.43 3.33
C TYR A 36 -4.57 2.02 3.94
N VAL A 37 -4.09 1.03 3.19
CA VAL A 37 -3.87 -0.33 3.71
C VAL A 37 -2.82 -0.32 4.81
N GLU A 38 -1.73 0.43 4.65
CA GLU A 38 -0.73 0.61 5.70
C GLU A 38 -1.35 1.21 6.96
N GLN A 39 -2.14 2.30 6.82
CA GLN A 39 -2.82 2.93 7.95
C GLN A 39 -3.83 2.00 8.64
N LEU A 40 -4.59 1.21 7.87
CA LEU A 40 -5.52 0.21 8.42
C LEU A 40 -4.78 -0.92 9.12
N SER A 41 -3.66 -1.38 8.55
CA SER A 41 -2.81 -2.43 9.13
C SER A 41 -2.12 -1.96 10.42
N GLN A 42 -1.71 -0.69 10.49
CA GLN A 42 -1.14 -0.09 11.71
C GLN A 42 -2.17 -0.03 12.86
N ASN A 43 -3.47 -0.07 12.56
CA ASN A 43 -4.52 -0.15 13.58
C ASN A 43 -4.80 -1.58 14.08
N GLY A 44 -4.07 -2.59 13.60
CA GLY A 44 -4.29 -3.99 13.95
C GLY A 44 -3.28 -4.56 14.94
N ASN A 45 -3.46 -4.32 16.25
CA ASN A 45 -3.56 -5.35 17.32
C ASN A 45 -3.60 -4.77 18.75
N ARG A 46 -4.43 -3.77 19.05
CA ARG A 46 -4.97 -3.73 20.42
C ARG A 46 -6.04 -4.81 20.44
N GLY A 47 -5.65 -6.03 20.78
CA GLY A 47 -6.60 -7.09 21.07
C GLY A 47 -7.67 -6.57 22.04
N ILE A 48 -8.87 -7.14 22.00
CA ILE A 48 -9.94 -6.78 22.93
C ILE A 48 -9.39 -6.90 24.36
N THR A 49 -9.18 -5.76 25.02
CA THR A 49 -8.71 -5.72 26.41
C THR A 49 -9.90 -5.83 27.35
N THR A 50 -9.65 -6.28 28.58
CA THR A 50 -10.66 -6.28 29.64
C THR A 50 -11.19 -4.87 29.90
N ASP A 51 -10.31 -3.86 29.88
CA ASP A 51 -10.69 -2.45 30.05
C ASP A 51 -11.64 -1.97 28.94
N PHE A 52 -11.34 -2.32 27.67
CA PHE A 52 -12.21 -2.00 26.54
C PHE A 52 -13.61 -2.63 26.69
N LEU A 53 -13.67 -3.89 27.14
CA LEU A 53 -14.94 -4.58 27.39
C LEU A 53 -15.72 -3.95 28.56
N GLN A 54 -15.02 -3.50 29.61
CA GLN A 54 -15.61 -2.82 30.76
C GLN A 54 -16.15 -1.43 30.38
N GLU A 55 -15.38 -0.61 29.65
CA GLU A 55 -15.81 0.72 29.18
C GLU A 55 -17.09 0.68 28.34
N HIS A 56 -17.30 -0.42 27.58
CA HIS A 56 -18.48 -0.59 26.73
C HIS A 56 -19.58 -1.44 27.38
N GLY A 57 -19.46 -1.76 28.68
CA GLY A 57 -20.52 -2.40 29.46
C GLY A 57 -20.72 -3.90 29.19
N PHE A 58 -19.74 -4.58 28.58
CA PHE A 58 -19.79 -6.03 28.35
C PHE A 58 -19.43 -6.85 29.59
N LEU A 59 -18.70 -6.26 30.54
CA LEU A 59 -18.42 -6.87 31.83
C LEU A 59 -19.32 -6.24 32.88
N VAL A 60 -20.48 -6.87 33.11
CA VAL A 60 -21.35 -6.60 34.25
C VAL A 60 -21.10 -7.69 35.28
N GLY A 61 -20.34 -7.37 36.31
CA GLY A 61 -20.07 -8.19 37.48
C GLY A 61 -19.85 -7.31 38.70
#